data_AF-A0A660W9P3-F1
#
_entry.id   AF-A0A660W9P3-F1
#
_cell.length_a   1.000
_cell.length_b   1.000
_cell.length_c   1.000
_cell.angle_alpha   90.00
_cell.angle_beta   90.00
_cell.angle_gamma   90.00
#
_symmetry.space_group_name_H-M   'P 1'
#
loop_
_entity.id
_entity.type
_entity.pdbx_description
1 polymer ?
#
loop_
_entity_poly.entity_id
_entity_poly.type
_entity_poly.pdbx_seq_one_letter_code
_entity_poly.pdbx_strand_id
1 'polypeptide(L)'
;MADALKAEERDAIAKLRDTYVQMREELSKCIVGQDAVLDQLITCLFAGGHCLLLGVPGLAKTLMVRSIAEIMNLSFNRVQFTPDLMPSDITGTEVLTQEAGRRKRFFKFLPGPIFANIVLADEINRTPPKTQAALMEAMEELQVTIGGKEYPLERPFYVLATQNPIEQEGTYPLPAAQLDRFMLMVYVDYPEMGEEYEILRLTTTRYEAHLDPLLTREKIVELMDLVLRVEVPEEVARYAVELGRLTRPREVGAPEFAKEYLAWGAGPRAPQALILAGKARAMLHGRVRVEAEDIRALAHPVMRHRLITNFHADAENISSDHIIAHILDFVPAPDRPASVAGGRG
;
A
#
# COMPACT_ATOMS: atom_id res chain seq x y z
N MET A 1 -4.94 21.98 16.66
CA MET A 1 -3.63 21.87 17.33
C MET A 1 -3.53 20.44 17.82
N ALA A 2 -2.63 19.63 17.26
CA ALA A 2 -2.41 18.28 17.78
C ALA A 2 -1.76 18.40 19.16
N ASP A 3 -2.28 17.70 20.17
CA ASP A 3 -1.62 17.60 21.47
C ASP A 3 -0.23 17.01 21.27
N ALA A 4 0.77 17.59 21.93
CA ALA A 4 2.13 17.07 21.90
C ALA A 4 2.14 15.60 22.32
N LEU A 5 2.82 14.74 21.55
CA LEU A 5 2.93 13.31 21.85
C LEU A 5 3.49 13.11 23.27
N LYS A 6 2.81 12.26 24.03
CA LYS A 6 3.19 11.87 25.39
C LYS A 6 4.52 11.11 25.36
N ALA A 7 5.22 11.07 26.50
CA ALA A 7 6.49 10.35 26.61
C ALA A 7 6.37 8.87 26.22
N GLU A 8 5.28 8.21 26.62
CA GLU A 8 4.96 6.81 26.28
C GLU A 8 4.87 6.59 24.77
N GLU A 9 4.35 7.56 24.02
CA GLU A 9 4.18 7.47 22.57
C GLU A 9 5.51 7.64 21.85
N ARG A 10 6.39 8.50 22.36
CA ARG A 10 7.75 8.63 21.84
C ARG A 10 8.56 7.36 22.07
N ASP A 11 8.39 6.72 23.22
CA ASP A 11 9.00 5.41 23.52
C ASP A 11 8.46 4.31 22.59
N ALA A 12 7.14 4.30 22.34
CA ALA A 12 6.54 3.37 21.37
C ALA A 12 7.10 3.56 19.95
N ILE A 13 7.32 4.81 19.51
CA ILE A 13 7.92 5.12 18.21
C ILE A 13 9.39 4.67 18.14
N ALA A 14 10.16 4.89 19.20
CA ALA A 14 11.55 4.42 19.27
C ALA A 14 11.62 2.88 19.21
N LYS A 15 10.76 2.19 19.95
CA LYS A 15 10.63 0.72 19.89
C LYS A 15 10.22 0.24 18.51
N LEU A 16 9.26 0.90 17.85
CA LEU A 16 8.86 0.55 16.49
C LEU A 16 10.03 0.66 15.52
N ARG A 17 10.85 1.72 15.60
CA ARG A 17 12.05 1.85 14.75
C ARG A 17 12.97 0.63 14.91
N ASP A 18 13.24 0.23 16.16
CA ASP A 18 14.11 -0.91 16.43
C ASP A 18 13.50 -2.22 15.92
N THR A 19 12.18 -2.41 16.12
CA THR A 19 11.44 -3.54 15.54
C THR A 19 11.45 -3.51 14.01
N TYR A 20 11.35 -2.35 13.37
CA TYR A 20 11.37 -2.22 11.92
C TYR A 20 12.72 -2.59 11.33
N VAL A 21 13.83 -2.24 11.99
CA VAL A 21 15.17 -2.72 11.62
C VAL A 21 15.23 -4.25 11.72
N GLN A 22 14.74 -4.82 12.82
CA GLN A 22 14.67 -6.28 12.99
C GLN A 22 13.80 -6.96 11.93
N MET A 23 12.67 -6.36 11.56
CA MET A 23 11.80 -6.87 10.48
C MET A 23 12.56 -6.96 9.16
N ARG A 24 13.36 -5.94 8.82
CA ARG A 24 14.16 -5.96 7.58
C ARG A 24 15.23 -7.04 7.62
N GLU A 25 15.92 -7.18 8.75
CA GLU A 25 16.89 -8.26 8.96
C GLU A 25 16.23 -9.64 8.83
N GLU A 26 15.05 -9.81 9.41
CA GLU A 26 14.28 -11.06 9.36
C GLU A 26 13.83 -11.40 7.92
N LEU A 27 13.30 -10.42 7.20
CA LEU A 27 12.89 -10.57 5.80
C LEU A 27 14.07 -10.85 4.85
N SER A 28 15.26 -10.31 5.16
CA SER A 28 16.47 -10.54 4.35
C SER A 28 16.91 -12.01 4.32
N LYS A 29 16.42 -12.84 5.27
CA LYS A 29 16.67 -14.29 5.29
C LYS A 29 16.07 -15.02 4.09
N CYS A 30 15.02 -14.47 3.46
CA CYS A 30 14.33 -15.10 2.34
C CYS A 30 14.08 -14.17 1.14
N ILE A 31 14.25 -12.85 1.30
CA ILE A 31 14.01 -11.85 0.26
C ILE A 31 15.30 -11.10 0.00
N VAL A 32 15.73 -11.08 -1.26
CA VAL A 32 17.00 -10.45 -1.70
C VAL A 32 16.67 -9.29 -2.63
N GLY A 33 17.29 -8.13 -2.41
CA GLY A 33 17.29 -7.02 -3.37
C GLY A 33 16.00 -6.19 -3.46
N GLN A 34 15.07 -6.35 -2.51
CA GLN A 34 13.74 -5.73 -2.58
C GLN A 34 13.49 -4.76 -1.41
N ASP A 35 14.54 -4.14 -0.88
CA ASP A 35 14.47 -3.24 0.29
C ASP A 35 13.47 -2.10 0.10
N ALA A 36 13.52 -1.42 -1.04
CA ALA A 36 12.61 -0.30 -1.33
C ALA A 36 11.15 -0.75 -1.45
N VAL A 37 10.91 -1.93 -2.02
CA VAL A 37 9.58 -2.54 -2.10
C VAL A 37 9.07 -2.86 -0.71
N LEU A 38 9.86 -3.55 0.11
CA LEU A 38 9.52 -3.90 1.49
C LEU A 38 9.21 -2.66 2.34
N ASP A 39 10.03 -1.62 2.23
CA ASP A 39 9.81 -0.33 2.88
C ASP A 39 8.43 0.27 2.50
N GLN A 40 8.07 0.23 1.22
CA GLN A 40 6.79 0.76 0.74
C GLN A 40 5.61 -0.10 1.21
N LEU A 41 5.72 -1.43 1.19
CA LEU A 41 4.66 -2.34 1.66
C LEU A 41 4.39 -2.15 3.16
N ILE A 42 5.45 -2.14 3.98
CA ILE A 42 5.34 -1.96 5.43
C ILE A 42 4.80 -0.57 5.76
N THR A 43 5.29 0.48 5.06
CA THR A 43 4.77 1.85 5.21
C THR A 43 3.28 1.91 4.89
N CYS A 44 2.84 1.27 3.81
CA CYS A 44 1.43 1.27 3.40
C CYS A 44 0.52 0.56 4.43
N LEU A 45 0.97 -0.56 5.00
CA LEU A 45 0.27 -1.28 6.05
C LEU A 45 0.05 -0.39 7.29
N PHE A 46 1.12 0.22 7.81
CA PHE A 46 1.02 1.10 8.98
C PHE A 46 0.23 2.37 8.70
N ALA A 47 0.23 2.86 7.46
CA ALA A 47 -0.61 3.97 7.02
C ALA A 47 -2.10 3.59 6.87
N GLY A 48 -2.45 2.31 6.99
CA GLY A 48 -3.81 1.79 6.80
C GLY A 48 -4.31 1.87 5.36
N GLY A 49 -3.39 1.86 4.39
CA GLY A 49 -3.72 1.86 2.97
C GLY A 49 -3.68 0.47 2.35
N HIS A 50 -4.06 0.38 1.08
CA HIS A 50 -3.89 -0.81 0.24
C HIS A 50 -2.85 -0.57 -0.84
N CYS A 51 -2.20 -1.62 -1.33
CA CYS A 51 -1.10 -1.51 -2.28
C CYS A 51 -1.33 -2.36 -3.53
N LEU A 52 -0.95 -1.80 -4.68
CA LEU A 52 -0.96 -2.45 -5.98
C LEU A 52 0.48 -2.75 -6.40
N LEU A 53 0.83 -4.02 -6.60
CA LEU A 53 2.16 -4.52 -6.92
C LEU A 53 2.26 -4.90 -8.39
N LEU A 54 2.94 -4.08 -9.17
CA LEU A 54 3.24 -4.38 -10.56
C LEU A 54 4.62 -5.01 -10.65
N GLY A 55 4.77 -5.93 -11.57
CA GLY A 55 6.01 -6.65 -11.81
C GLY A 55 5.71 -7.92 -12.58
N VAL A 56 6.72 -8.45 -13.22
CA VAL A 56 6.61 -9.66 -14.03
C VAL A 56 6.49 -10.92 -13.15
N PRO A 57 6.05 -12.05 -13.72
CA PRO A 57 6.01 -13.32 -13.01
C PRO A 57 7.39 -13.72 -12.49
N GLY A 58 7.42 -14.42 -11.34
CA GLY A 58 8.66 -14.98 -10.78
C GLY A 58 9.43 -14.08 -9.82
N LEU A 59 9.01 -12.82 -9.60
CA LEU A 59 9.68 -11.88 -8.68
C LEU A 59 9.32 -12.06 -7.21
N ALA A 60 9.09 -13.30 -6.77
CA ALA A 60 8.83 -13.65 -5.36
C ALA A 60 7.74 -12.83 -4.63
N LYS A 61 6.80 -12.18 -5.33
CA LYS A 61 5.76 -11.32 -4.72
C LYS A 61 4.95 -12.05 -3.64
N THR A 62 4.53 -13.28 -3.93
CA THR A 62 3.79 -14.12 -2.98
C THR A 62 4.63 -14.45 -1.74
N LEU A 63 5.94 -14.68 -1.90
CA LEU A 63 6.85 -14.90 -0.78
C LEU A 63 6.97 -13.64 0.06
N MET A 64 7.21 -12.49 -0.57
CA MET A 64 7.33 -11.19 0.13
C MET A 64 6.11 -10.92 1.02
N VAL A 65 4.91 -11.03 0.45
CA VAL A 65 3.68 -10.75 1.19
C VAL A 65 3.44 -11.75 2.31
N ARG A 66 3.68 -13.05 2.06
CA ARG A 66 3.54 -14.09 3.08
C ARG A 66 4.52 -13.87 4.23
N SER A 67 5.77 -13.56 3.93
CA SER A 67 6.81 -13.32 4.93
C SER A 67 6.49 -12.10 5.78
N ILE A 68 5.94 -11.03 5.21
CA ILE A 68 5.42 -9.87 5.99
C ILE A 68 4.30 -10.31 6.95
N ALA A 69 3.35 -11.14 6.49
CA ALA A 69 2.28 -11.64 7.35
C ALA A 69 2.80 -12.47 8.53
N GLU A 70 3.81 -13.31 8.28
CA GLU A 70 4.43 -14.19 9.27
C GLU A 70 5.15 -13.40 10.37
N ILE A 71 6.04 -12.46 10.00
CA ILE A 71 6.76 -11.62 10.97
C ILE A 71 5.83 -10.69 11.78
N MET A 72 4.65 -10.38 11.23
CA MET A 72 3.65 -9.52 11.88
C MET A 72 2.58 -10.32 12.64
N ASN A 73 2.64 -11.66 12.60
CA ASN A 73 1.64 -12.56 13.17
C ASN A 73 0.20 -12.22 12.73
N LEU A 74 0.04 -11.99 11.43
CA LEU A 74 -1.23 -11.63 10.80
C LEU A 74 -1.78 -12.79 9.98
N SER A 75 -3.10 -12.97 10.00
CA SER A 75 -3.74 -13.96 9.12
C SER A 75 -3.55 -13.58 7.65
N PHE A 76 -3.24 -14.56 6.81
CA PHE A 76 -2.93 -14.38 5.40
C PHE A 76 -3.82 -15.26 4.53
N ASN A 77 -4.46 -14.66 3.53
CA ASN A 77 -5.16 -15.37 2.47
C ASN A 77 -4.67 -14.91 1.09
N ARG A 78 -4.54 -15.87 0.17
CA ARG A 78 -4.28 -15.60 -1.25
C ARG A 78 -5.52 -15.91 -2.06
N VAL A 79 -5.92 -14.96 -2.91
CA VAL A 79 -7.00 -15.10 -3.87
C VAL A 79 -6.40 -14.96 -5.27
N GLN A 80 -6.51 -16.01 -6.07
CA GLN A 80 -6.16 -15.94 -7.48
C GLN A 80 -7.36 -15.38 -8.24
N PHE A 81 -7.18 -14.26 -8.93
CA PHE A 81 -8.20 -13.69 -9.79
C PHE A 81 -8.19 -14.42 -11.13
N THR A 82 -9.30 -15.10 -11.43
CA THR A 82 -9.53 -15.83 -12.67
C THR A 82 -10.77 -15.29 -13.38
N PRO A 83 -10.95 -15.54 -14.69
CA PRO A 83 -12.09 -15.00 -15.44
C PRO A 83 -13.46 -15.47 -14.93
N ASP A 84 -13.52 -16.62 -14.27
CA ASP A 84 -14.71 -17.27 -13.73
C ASP A 84 -15.00 -16.92 -12.27
N LEU A 85 -14.09 -16.20 -11.60
CA LEU A 85 -14.24 -15.85 -10.18
C LEU A 85 -15.46 -14.94 -9.95
N MET A 86 -16.36 -15.36 -9.05
CA MET A 86 -17.56 -14.62 -8.70
C MET A 86 -17.33 -13.70 -7.48
N PRO A 87 -18.10 -12.61 -7.33
CA PRO A 87 -18.04 -11.76 -6.12
C PRO A 87 -18.21 -12.52 -4.80
N SER A 88 -19.06 -13.55 -4.78
CA SER A 88 -19.29 -14.40 -3.59
C SER A 88 -18.09 -15.27 -3.24
N ASP A 89 -17.23 -15.61 -4.20
CA ASP A 89 -16.02 -16.40 -3.94
C ASP A 89 -14.95 -15.56 -3.21
N ILE A 90 -15.09 -14.23 -3.25
CA ILE A 90 -14.24 -13.26 -2.54
C ILE A 90 -14.87 -12.89 -1.20
N THR A 91 -16.13 -12.47 -1.22
CA THR A 91 -16.84 -11.89 -0.07
C THR A 91 -17.50 -12.93 0.84
N GLY A 92 -17.69 -14.15 0.36
CA GLY A 92 -18.40 -15.21 1.07
C GLY A 92 -19.83 -15.40 0.59
N THR A 93 -20.48 -16.42 1.15
CA THR A 93 -21.82 -16.83 0.73
C THR A 93 -22.65 -17.31 1.92
N GLU A 94 -23.97 -17.31 1.77
CA GLU A 94 -24.88 -17.93 2.73
C GLU A 94 -25.33 -19.30 2.23
N VAL A 95 -25.11 -20.32 3.05
CA VAL A 95 -25.56 -21.68 2.77
C VAL A 95 -26.70 -22.07 3.71
N LEU A 96 -27.75 -22.66 3.15
CA LEU A 96 -28.85 -23.19 3.94
C LEU A 96 -28.40 -24.48 4.64
N THR A 97 -28.21 -24.40 5.96
CA THR A 97 -27.75 -25.52 6.79
C THR A 97 -28.89 -26.05 7.66
N GLN A 98 -28.81 -27.33 8.01
CA GLN A 98 -29.64 -27.98 9.00
C GLN A 98 -28.74 -28.66 10.03
N GLU A 99 -28.85 -28.28 11.31
CA GLU A 99 -28.14 -28.97 12.39
C GLU A 99 -28.76 -30.34 12.67
N ALA A 100 -27.91 -31.32 13.01
CA ALA A 100 -28.35 -32.65 13.39
C ALA A 100 -29.33 -32.57 14.57
N GLY A 101 -30.54 -33.10 14.39
CA GLY A 101 -31.61 -33.09 15.39
C GLY A 101 -32.55 -31.87 15.36
N ARG A 102 -32.31 -30.85 14.51
CA ARG A 102 -33.22 -29.72 14.33
C ARG A 102 -33.99 -29.83 13.00
N ARG A 103 -35.31 -29.60 13.04
CA ARG A 103 -36.18 -29.57 11.84
C ARG A 103 -36.09 -28.25 11.05
N LYS A 104 -35.62 -27.18 11.71
CA LYS A 104 -35.58 -25.83 11.13
C LYS A 104 -34.26 -25.62 10.40
N ARG A 105 -34.35 -25.22 9.12
CA ARG A 105 -33.19 -24.78 8.32
C ARG A 105 -32.86 -23.33 8.66
N PHE A 106 -31.58 -22.97 8.66
CA PHE A 106 -31.12 -21.60 8.84
C PHE A 106 -30.00 -21.28 7.84
N PHE A 107 -29.88 -20.01 7.47
CA PHE A 107 -28.77 -19.54 6.64
C PHE A 107 -27.53 -19.39 7.52
N LYS A 108 -26.44 -20.06 7.13
CA LYS A 108 -25.13 -19.95 7.76
C LYS A 108 -24.20 -19.21 6.81
N PHE A 109 -23.59 -18.14 7.28
CA PHE A 109 -22.56 -17.43 6.54
C PHE A 109 -21.26 -18.25 6.50
N LEU A 110 -20.70 -18.39 5.31
CA LEU A 110 -19.36 -18.89 5.07
C LEU A 110 -18.49 -17.72 4.62
N PRO A 111 -17.54 -17.26 5.45
CA PRO A 111 -16.69 -16.14 5.11
C PRO A 111 -15.83 -16.48 3.89
N GLY A 112 -15.72 -15.52 2.98
CA GLY A 112 -14.80 -15.61 1.85
C GLY A 112 -13.35 -15.36 2.28
N PRO A 113 -12.39 -15.48 1.36
CA PRO A 113 -10.97 -15.31 1.64
C PRO A 113 -10.58 -13.88 2.04
N ILE A 114 -11.43 -12.87 1.83
CA ILE A 114 -11.14 -11.51 2.32
C ILE A 114 -11.18 -11.38 3.85
N PHE A 115 -11.74 -12.36 4.57
CA PHE A 115 -11.74 -12.38 6.03
C PHE A 115 -10.38 -12.86 6.55
N ALA A 116 -9.35 -12.05 6.30
CA ALA A 116 -7.99 -12.18 6.79
C ALA A 116 -7.39 -10.78 6.97
N ASN A 117 -6.29 -10.69 7.70
CA ASN A 117 -5.61 -9.41 7.93
C ASN A 117 -4.82 -8.96 6.70
N ILE A 118 -4.18 -9.90 6.00
CA ILE A 118 -3.49 -9.64 4.74
C ILE A 118 -4.12 -10.50 3.64
N VAL A 119 -4.58 -9.84 2.58
CA VAL A 119 -5.16 -10.47 1.40
C VAL A 119 -4.29 -10.18 0.19
N LEU A 120 -3.68 -11.23 -0.38
CA LEU A 120 -3.01 -11.15 -1.67
C LEU A 120 -4.02 -11.43 -2.79
N ALA A 121 -4.41 -10.39 -3.53
CA ALA A 121 -5.28 -10.47 -4.70
C ALA A 121 -4.42 -10.58 -5.97
N ASP A 122 -4.08 -11.81 -6.35
CA ASP A 122 -3.13 -12.10 -7.42
C ASP A 122 -3.81 -11.96 -8.80
N GLU A 123 -3.20 -11.22 -9.71
CA GLU A 123 -3.67 -10.97 -11.08
C GLU A 123 -5.07 -10.35 -11.15
N ILE A 124 -5.31 -9.30 -10.36
CA ILE A 124 -6.63 -8.64 -10.23
C ILE A 124 -7.26 -8.22 -11.57
N ASN A 125 -6.43 -7.98 -12.59
CA ASN A 125 -6.85 -7.65 -13.95
C ASN A 125 -7.36 -8.86 -14.75
N ARG A 126 -7.40 -10.09 -14.24
CA ARG A 126 -7.91 -11.27 -14.97
C ARG A 126 -9.38 -11.59 -14.72
N THR A 127 -10.06 -10.80 -13.88
CA THR A 127 -11.47 -11.03 -13.54
C THR A 127 -12.35 -9.87 -14.02
N PRO A 128 -13.62 -10.12 -14.41
CA PRO A 128 -14.53 -9.06 -14.82
C PRO A 128 -14.72 -7.92 -13.80
N PRO A 129 -15.08 -6.71 -14.26
CA PRO A 129 -15.22 -5.52 -13.40
C PRO A 129 -16.14 -5.68 -12.19
N LYS A 130 -17.17 -6.55 -12.28
CA LYS A 130 -18.11 -6.78 -11.19
C LYS A 130 -17.45 -7.44 -9.97
N THR A 131 -16.53 -8.37 -10.20
CA THR A 131 -15.81 -9.05 -9.12
C THR A 131 -14.69 -8.18 -8.56
N GLN A 132 -14.00 -7.41 -9.43
CA GLN A 132 -13.07 -6.37 -8.99
C GLN A 132 -13.75 -5.37 -8.04
N ALA A 133 -14.96 -4.92 -8.40
CA ALA A 133 -15.73 -3.98 -7.59
C ALA A 133 -16.07 -4.51 -6.19
N ALA A 134 -16.33 -5.83 -6.05
CA ALA A 134 -16.62 -6.44 -4.75
C ALA A 134 -15.42 -6.35 -3.79
N LEU A 135 -14.19 -6.54 -4.28
CA LEU A 135 -12.99 -6.32 -3.48
C LEU A 135 -12.80 -4.83 -3.16
N MET A 136 -13.03 -3.93 -4.12
CA MET A 136 -12.91 -2.48 -3.92
C MET A 136 -13.90 -1.94 -2.88
N GLU A 137 -15.13 -2.47 -2.85
CA GLU A 137 -16.14 -2.13 -1.85
C GLU A 137 -15.69 -2.56 -0.45
N ALA A 138 -15.19 -3.79 -0.32
CA ALA A 138 -14.62 -4.29 0.93
C ALA A 138 -13.43 -3.44 1.44
N MET A 139 -12.59 -2.95 0.52
CA MET A 139 -11.46 -2.07 0.85
C MET A 139 -11.92 -0.71 1.39
N GLU A 140 -12.94 -0.09 0.79
CA GLU A 140 -13.41 1.24 1.22
C GLU A 140 -14.29 1.17 2.48
N GLU A 141 -15.18 0.18 2.57
CA GLU A 141 -16.17 0.09 3.64
C GLU A 141 -15.66 -0.68 4.87
N LEU A 142 -14.56 -1.44 4.73
CA LEU A 142 -14.00 -2.34 5.76
C LEU A 142 -15.04 -3.35 6.31
N GLN A 143 -16.05 -3.65 5.51
CA GLN A 143 -17.11 -4.60 5.80
C GLN A 143 -17.71 -5.14 4.50
N VAL A 144 -18.46 -6.24 4.57
CA VAL A 144 -19.27 -6.73 3.46
C VAL A 144 -20.70 -6.99 3.88
N THR A 145 -21.64 -6.80 2.96
CA THR A 145 -23.05 -7.10 3.17
C THR A 145 -23.45 -8.35 2.41
N ILE A 146 -23.80 -9.41 3.14
CA ILE A 146 -24.23 -10.70 2.56
C ILE A 146 -25.58 -11.06 3.16
N GLY A 147 -26.57 -11.39 2.31
CA GLY A 147 -27.91 -11.75 2.78
C GLY A 147 -28.66 -10.63 3.52
N GLY A 148 -28.25 -9.36 3.34
CA GLY A 148 -28.79 -8.21 4.08
C GLY A 148 -28.21 -8.04 5.49
N LYS A 149 -27.14 -8.78 5.84
CA LYS A 149 -26.40 -8.62 7.09
C LYS A 149 -24.98 -8.14 6.82
N GLU A 150 -24.55 -7.20 7.65
CA GLU A 150 -23.19 -6.65 7.62
C GLU A 150 -22.22 -7.55 8.39
N TYR A 151 -21.05 -7.78 7.81
CA TYR A 151 -19.95 -8.54 8.38
C TYR A 151 -18.69 -7.67 8.33
N PRO A 152 -18.19 -7.18 9.48
CA PRO A 152 -17.00 -6.34 9.52
C PRO A 152 -15.73 -7.16 9.21
N LEU A 153 -14.76 -6.51 8.56
CA LEU A 153 -13.43 -7.07 8.33
C LEU A 153 -12.53 -6.75 9.52
N GLU A 154 -11.67 -7.71 9.88
CA GLU A 154 -10.81 -7.58 11.05
C GLU A 154 -9.63 -6.61 10.78
N ARG A 155 -9.35 -5.70 11.71
CA ARG A 155 -8.20 -4.78 11.62
C ARG A 155 -6.89 -5.47 12.07
N PRO A 156 -5.75 -5.21 11.39
CA PRO A 156 -5.65 -4.50 10.12
C PRO A 156 -6.26 -5.32 8.99
N PHE A 157 -6.90 -4.65 8.02
CA PHE A 157 -7.34 -5.24 6.76
C PHE A 157 -6.49 -4.64 5.63
N TYR A 158 -5.51 -5.39 5.15
CA TYR A 158 -4.52 -4.96 4.17
C TYR A 158 -4.65 -5.78 2.89
N VAL A 159 -4.80 -5.09 1.76
CA VAL A 159 -4.97 -5.72 0.45
C VAL A 159 -3.76 -5.38 -0.39
N LEU A 160 -3.12 -6.44 -0.88
CA LEU A 160 -2.00 -6.40 -1.80
C LEU A 160 -2.49 -7.00 -3.11
N ALA A 161 -2.85 -6.15 -4.07
CA ALA A 161 -3.26 -6.63 -5.38
C ALA A 161 -2.05 -6.70 -6.30
N THR A 162 -1.93 -7.74 -7.13
CA THR A 162 -0.87 -7.81 -8.15
C THR A 162 -1.46 -7.63 -9.54
N GLN A 163 -0.66 -7.06 -10.43
CA GLN A 163 -0.95 -7.04 -11.87
C GLN A 163 0.32 -7.44 -12.62
N ASN A 164 0.13 -8.31 -13.62
CA ASN A 164 1.17 -8.62 -14.59
C ASN A 164 1.03 -7.65 -15.78
N PRO A 165 2.01 -6.76 -16.03
CA PRO A 165 1.90 -5.77 -17.09
C PRO A 165 2.06 -6.36 -18.51
N ILE A 166 2.58 -7.58 -18.65
CA ILE A 166 2.87 -8.20 -19.95
C ILE A 166 1.63 -8.87 -20.55
N GLU A 167 0.76 -9.44 -19.72
CA GLU A 167 -0.42 -10.16 -20.18
C GLU A 167 -1.51 -9.17 -20.62
N GLN A 168 -1.75 -9.10 -21.92
CA GLN A 168 -2.81 -8.25 -22.50
C GLN A 168 -4.08 -9.05 -22.85
N GLU A 169 -3.95 -10.35 -23.15
CA GLU A 169 -5.08 -11.19 -23.56
C GLU A 169 -5.89 -11.66 -22.35
N GLY A 170 -7.22 -11.52 -22.43
CA GLY A 170 -8.13 -11.95 -21.35
C GLY A 170 -8.04 -11.09 -20.08
N THR A 171 -7.56 -9.85 -20.18
CA THR A 171 -7.46 -8.92 -19.06
C THR A 171 -8.48 -7.78 -19.12
N TYR A 172 -8.86 -7.31 -17.94
CA TYR A 172 -9.78 -6.22 -17.67
C TYR A 172 -9.01 -5.16 -16.86
N PRO A 173 -8.55 -4.07 -17.49
CA PRO A 173 -7.79 -3.04 -16.78
C PRO A 173 -8.66 -2.40 -15.70
N LEU A 174 -8.04 -2.11 -14.55
CA LEU A 174 -8.70 -1.36 -13.49
C LEU A 174 -8.94 0.08 -13.99
N PRO A 175 -10.18 0.58 -13.99
CA PRO A 175 -10.46 1.99 -14.27
C PRO A 175 -9.71 2.91 -13.30
N ALA A 176 -9.41 4.15 -13.73
CA ALA A 176 -8.71 5.14 -12.89
C ALA A 176 -9.37 5.34 -11.51
N ALA A 177 -10.70 5.29 -11.45
CA ALA A 177 -11.45 5.40 -10.19
C ALA A 177 -11.23 4.20 -9.24
N GLN A 178 -10.89 3.01 -9.74
CA GLN A 178 -10.52 1.86 -8.92
C GLN A 178 -9.06 1.92 -8.52
N LEU A 179 -8.16 2.30 -9.43
CA LEU A 179 -6.75 2.52 -9.13
C LEU A 179 -6.57 3.55 -7.99
N ASP A 180 -7.34 4.64 -8.00
CA ASP A 180 -7.25 5.71 -6.98
C ASP A 180 -7.55 5.24 -5.54
N ARG A 181 -8.19 4.07 -5.37
CA ARG A 181 -8.44 3.45 -4.07
C ARG A 181 -7.19 2.81 -3.46
N PHE A 182 -6.21 2.44 -4.28
CA PHE A 182 -4.92 1.97 -3.77
C PHE A 182 -4.09 3.17 -3.31
N MET A 183 -3.56 3.11 -2.09
CA MET A 183 -2.68 4.14 -1.56
C MET A 183 -1.40 4.20 -2.38
N LEU A 184 -0.74 3.06 -2.57
CA LEU A 184 0.52 2.93 -3.31
C LEU A 184 0.37 2.02 -4.54
N MET A 185 1.04 2.38 -5.63
CA MET A 185 1.37 1.52 -6.76
C MET A 185 2.90 1.28 -6.75
N VAL A 186 3.30 0.08 -6.37
CA VAL A 186 4.70 -0.32 -6.17
C VAL A 186 5.16 -1.17 -7.35
N TYR A 187 6.32 -0.83 -7.89
CA TYR A 187 6.96 -1.62 -8.95
C TYR A 187 7.98 -2.56 -8.34
N VAL A 188 7.96 -3.80 -8.80
CA VAL A 188 8.93 -4.84 -8.49
C VAL A 188 9.66 -5.15 -9.79
N ASP A 189 10.92 -4.74 -9.87
CA ASP A 189 11.78 -4.97 -11.02
C ASP A 189 12.63 -6.22 -10.83
N TYR A 190 13.29 -6.65 -11.92
CA TYR A 190 14.23 -7.76 -11.86
C TYR A 190 15.38 -7.44 -10.89
N PRO A 191 15.84 -8.43 -10.10
CA PRO A 191 17.01 -8.27 -9.24
C PRO A 191 18.27 -7.98 -10.06
N GLU A 192 19.24 -7.32 -9.44
CA GLU A 192 20.58 -7.21 -10.02
C GLU A 192 21.27 -8.58 -10.09
N MET A 193 22.31 -8.73 -10.91
CA MET A 193 23.02 -10.01 -11.09
C MET A 193 23.47 -10.65 -9.76
N GLY A 194 23.97 -9.83 -8.82
CA GLY A 194 24.40 -10.32 -7.51
C GLY A 194 23.24 -10.80 -6.65
N GLU A 195 22.12 -10.09 -6.71
CA GLU A 195 20.89 -10.46 -6.00
C GLU A 195 20.26 -11.72 -6.60
N GLU A 196 20.24 -11.84 -7.92
CA GLU A 196 19.76 -13.03 -8.64
C GLU A 196 20.59 -14.27 -8.29
N TYR A 197 21.91 -14.11 -8.17
CA TYR A 197 22.79 -15.19 -7.72
C TYR A 197 22.49 -15.64 -6.29
N GLU A 198 22.24 -14.72 -5.37
CA GLU A 198 21.86 -15.08 -4.00
C GLU A 198 20.46 -15.71 -3.94
N ILE A 199 19.50 -15.24 -4.74
CA ILE A 199 18.18 -15.89 -4.89
C ILE A 199 18.36 -17.33 -5.35
N LEU A 200 19.19 -17.57 -6.37
CA LEU A 200 19.51 -18.92 -6.84
C LEU A 200 20.08 -19.77 -5.70
N ARG A 201 21.02 -19.25 -4.90
CA ARG A 201 21.60 -20.00 -3.77
C ARG A 201 20.57 -20.35 -2.70
N LEU A 202 19.68 -19.44 -2.36
CA LEU A 202 18.66 -19.65 -1.33
C LEU A 202 17.56 -20.61 -1.79
N THR A 203 17.15 -20.53 -3.06
CA THR A 203 15.98 -21.28 -3.58
C THR A 203 16.32 -22.65 -4.16
N THR A 204 17.59 -22.91 -4.52
CA THR A 204 18.02 -24.21 -5.09
C THR A 204 18.58 -25.18 -4.05
N THR A 205 18.46 -24.85 -2.77
CA THR A 205 18.84 -25.73 -1.65
C THR A 205 17.62 -26.11 -0.82
N ARG A 206 17.78 -27.00 0.17
CA ARG A 206 16.71 -27.30 1.15
C ARG A 206 16.61 -26.25 2.26
N TYR A 207 17.12 -25.04 2.00
CA TYR A 207 17.05 -23.97 2.98
C TYR A 207 15.61 -23.49 3.09
N GLU A 208 15.03 -23.68 4.27
CA GLU A 208 13.75 -23.10 4.65
C GLU A 208 14.05 -22.01 5.68
N ALA A 209 13.82 -20.75 5.30
CA ALA A 209 13.92 -19.64 6.23
C ALA A 209 12.80 -19.76 7.26
N HIS A 210 13.16 -19.88 8.53
CA HIS A 210 12.22 -19.71 9.63
C HIS A 210 12.19 -18.23 9.99
N LEU A 211 11.00 -17.63 9.95
CA LEU A 211 10.79 -16.24 10.30
C LEU A 211 10.17 -16.15 11.70
N ASP A 212 10.82 -15.40 12.58
CA ASP A 212 10.31 -15.19 13.92
C ASP A 212 9.26 -14.05 13.95
N PRO A 213 8.07 -14.26 14.54
CA PRO A 213 7.10 -13.19 14.70
C PRO A 213 7.62 -12.09 15.65
N LEU A 214 7.60 -10.84 15.19
CA LEU A 214 8.12 -9.67 15.89
C LEU A 214 7.03 -8.77 16.48
N LEU A 215 5.82 -8.81 15.92
CA LEU A 215 4.67 -8.04 16.41
C LEU A 215 3.45 -8.93 16.60
N THR A 216 2.52 -8.45 17.42
CA THR A 216 1.15 -8.97 17.47
C THR A 216 0.20 -8.05 16.71
N ARG A 217 -0.91 -8.61 16.24
CA ARG A 217 -2.00 -7.87 15.60
C ARG A 217 -2.48 -6.69 16.44
N GLU A 218 -2.68 -6.88 17.74
CA GLU A 218 -3.14 -5.82 18.66
C GLU A 218 -2.14 -4.67 18.69
N LYS A 219 -0.84 -4.99 18.72
CA LYS A 219 0.21 -3.97 18.72
C LYS A 219 0.27 -3.23 17.39
N ILE A 220 0.05 -3.91 16.28
CA ILE A 220 0.01 -3.29 14.94
C ILE A 220 -1.14 -2.28 14.87
N VAL A 221 -2.34 -2.65 15.36
CA VAL A 221 -3.50 -1.73 15.38
C VAL A 221 -3.21 -0.50 16.25
N GLU A 222 -2.60 -0.68 17.44
CA GLU A 222 -2.19 0.43 18.30
C GLU A 222 -1.21 1.38 17.59
N LEU A 223 -0.23 0.82 16.87
CA LEU A 223 0.75 1.60 16.11
C LEU A 223 0.12 2.32 14.92
N MET A 224 -0.82 1.70 14.21
CA MET A 224 -1.58 2.36 13.14
C MET A 224 -2.37 3.57 13.66
N ASP A 225 -3.00 3.44 14.82
CA ASP A 225 -3.72 4.56 15.45
C ASP A 225 -2.73 5.65 15.88
N LEU A 226 -1.52 5.28 16.30
CA LEU A 226 -0.43 6.22 16.62
C LEU A 226 0.10 6.97 15.38
N VAL A 227 0.13 6.35 14.19
CA VAL A 227 0.49 7.04 12.93
C VAL A 227 -0.33 8.31 12.74
N LEU A 228 -1.63 8.26 13.03
CA LEU A 228 -2.53 9.41 12.86
C LEU A 228 -2.13 10.62 13.73
N ARG A 229 -1.41 10.37 14.84
CA ARG A 229 -0.97 11.39 15.80
C ARG A 229 0.42 11.97 15.50
N VAL A 230 1.14 11.42 14.55
CA VAL A 230 2.42 11.98 14.06
C VAL A 230 2.18 13.41 13.55
N GLU A 231 3.07 14.33 13.94
CA GLU A 231 2.95 15.75 13.63
C GLU A 231 3.22 16.01 12.15
N VAL A 232 2.35 16.80 11.51
CA VAL A 232 2.56 17.28 10.15
C VAL A 232 2.70 18.79 10.22
N PRO A 233 3.91 19.33 10.01
CA PRO A 233 4.06 20.77 9.92
C PRO A 233 3.33 21.33 8.70
N GLU A 234 2.87 22.57 8.82
CA GLU A 234 2.01 23.21 7.83
C GLU A 234 2.69 23.31 6.46
N GLU A 235 3.99 23.62 6.43
CA GLU A 235 4.80 23.70 5.22
C GLU A 235 4.86 22.37 4.47
N VAL A 236 4.93 21.23 5.17
CA VAL A 236 4.93 19.89 4.55
C VAL A 236 3.53 19.52 4.04
N ALA A 237 2.48 19.89 4.79
CA ALA A 237 1.10 19.71 4.34
C ALA A 237 0.81 20.50 3.05
N ARG A 238 1.23 21.76 3.00
CA ARG A 238 1.12 22.63 1.82
C ARG A 238 1.92 22.07 0.65
N TYR A 239 3.15 21.61 0.90
CA TYR A 239 4.00 20.97 -0.11
C TYR A 239 3.30 19.75 -0.75
N ALA A 240 2.74 18.84 0.05
CA ALA A 240 2.01 17.68 -0.47
C ALA A 240 0.79 18.08 -1.34
N VAL A 241 0.05 19.11 -0.92
CA VAL A 241 -1.07 19.65 -1.70
C VAL A 241 -0.59 20.26 -3.01
N GLU A 242 0.50 21.02 -2.98
CA GLU A 242 1.10 21.67 -4.14
C GLU A 242 1.55 20.65 -5.19
N LEU A 243 2.26 19.59 -4.78
CA LEU A 243 2.66 18.49 -5.67
C LEU A 243 1.46 17.92 -6.43
N GLY A 244 0.36 17.59 -5.73
CA GLY A 244 -0.83 17.06 -6.38
C GLY A 244 -1.55 18.09 -7.26
N ARG A 245 -1.63 19.35 -6.84
CA ARG A 245 -2.32 20.41 -7.60
C ARG A 245 -1.62 20.75 -8.90
N LEU A 246 -0.30 20.83 -8.91
CA LEU A 246 0.48 21.22 -10.09
C LEU A 246 0.47 20.17 -11.21
N THR A 247 0.09 18.93 -10.89
CA THR A 247 -0.18 17.91 -11.92
C THR A 247 -1.49 18.10 -12.68
N ARG A 248 -2.38 19.01 -12.26
CA ARG A 248 -3.69 19.17 -12.88
C ARG A 248 -3.58 20.15 -14.04
N PRO A 249 -3.68 19.70 -15.31
CA PRO A 249 -3.39 20.53 -16.48
C PRO A 249 -4.31 21.76 -16.64
N ARG A 250 -5.49 21.75 -15.99
CA ARG A 250 -6.48 22.84 -16.08
C ARG A 250 -6.42 23.83 -14.90
N GLU A 251 -5.57 23.57 -13.90
CA GLU A 251 -5.44 24.46 -12.74
C GLU A 251 -4.56 25.68 -13.08
N VAL A 252 -4.86 26.81 -12.45
CA VAL A 252 -4.03 28.02 -12.56
C VAL A 252 -2.68 27.73 -11.90
N GLY A 253 -1.59 28.04 -12.59
CA GLY A 253 -0.22 27.81 -12.12
C GLY A 253 0.35 26.43 -12.44
N ALA A 254 -0.40 25.55 -13.10
CA ALA A 254 0.15 24.28 -13.60
C ALA A 254 1.35 24.55 -14.54
N PRO A 255 2.49 23.85 -14.37
CA PRO A 255 3.64 23.98 -15.26
C PRO A 255 3.30 23.59 -16.69
N GLU A 256 4.05 24.11 -17.66
CA GLU A 256 3.73 23.88 -19.07
C GLU A 256 3.81 22.41 -19.46
N PHE A 257 4.83 21.68 -18.98
CA PHE A 257 4.96 20.24 -19.20
C PHE A 257 3.76 19.45 -18.66
N ALA A 258 3.14 19.89 -17.55
CA ALA A 258 1.97 19.21 -17.01
C ALA A 258 0.74 19.42 -17.91
N LYS A 259 0.59 20.61 -18.50
CA LYS A 259 -0.47 20.89 -19.48
C LYS A 259 -0.27 20.13 -20.78
N GLU A 260 0.98 20.02 -21.20
CA GLU A 260 1.39 19.40 -22.45
C GLU A 260 1.25 17.88 -22.43
N TYR A 261 1.57 17.24 -21.30
CA TYR A 261 1.68 15.77 -21.21
C TYR A 261 0.56 15.08 -20.42
N LEU A 262 -0.19 15.78 -19.57
CA LEU A 262 -1.28 15.17 -18.79
C LEU A 262 -2.66 15.44 -19.39
N ALA A 263 -3.45 14.38 -19.52
CA ALA A 263 -4.89 14.46 -19.73
C ALA A 263 -5.63 14.72 -18.40
N TRP A 264 -5.14 14.12 -17.30
CA TRP A 264 -5.72 14.26 -15.97
C TRP A 264 -4.66 14.16 -14.87
N GLY A 265 -4.78 15.00 -13.84
CA GLY A 265 -3.85 15.07 -12.71
C GLY A 265 -4.40 14.46 -11.42
N ALA A 266 -3.56 14.42 -10.40
CA ALA A 266 -3.86 13.77 -9.14
C ALA A 266 -5.00 14.47 -8.36
N GLY A 267 -5.97 13.68 -7.90
CA GLY A 267 -7.09 14.14 -7.07
C GLY A 267 -6.71 14.41 -5.61
N PRO A 268 -7.67 14.80 -4.75
CA PRO A 268 -7.44 15.05 -3.32
C PRO A 268 -6.92 13.84 -2.53
N ARG A 269 -7.14 12.61 -3.02
CA ARG A 269 -6.62 11.39 -2.40
C ARG A 269 -5.08 11.31 -2.45
N ALA A 270 -4.44 11.92 -3.45
CA ALA A 270 -2.97 11.93 -3.53
C ALA A 270 -2.29 12.65 -2.35
N PRO A 271 -2.58 13.93 -2.05
CA PRO A 271 -1.98 14.59 -0.88
C PRO A 271 -2.37 13.92 0.44
N GLN A 272 -3.58 13.35 0.55
CA GLN A 272 -3.97 12.57 1.73
C GLN A 272 -3.09 11.32 1.90
N ALA A 273 -2.89 10.56 0.83
CA ALA A 273 -2.02 9.38 0.83
C ALA A 273 -0.55 9.74 1.09
N LEU A 274 -0.04 10.84 0.51
CA LEU A 274 1.32 11.34 0.78
C LEU A 274 1.52 11.63 2.26
N ILE A 275 0.55 12.32 2.91
CA ILE A 275 0.66 12.65 4.33
C ILE A 275 0.54 11.40 5.20
N LEU A 276 -0.43 10.51 4.96
CA LEU A 276 -0.60 9.31 5.77
C LEU A 276 0.59 8.35 5.65
N ALA A 277 1.05 8.09 4.42
CA ALA A 277 2.23 7.27 4.19
C ALA A 277 3.50 7.96 4.71
N GLY A 278 3.60 9.29 4.59
CA GLY A 278 4.70 10.07 5.16
C GLY A 278 4.76 10.01 6.69
N LYS A 279 3.61 10.05 7.37
CA LYS A 279 3.49 9.82 8.81
C LYS A 279 3.98 8.43 9.20
N ALA A 280 3.52 7.40 8.51
CA ALA A 280 3.93 6.02 8.76
C ALA A 280 5.44 5.87 8.55
N ARG A 281 5.98 6.41 7.45
CA ARG A 281 7.41 6.40 7.15
C ARG A 281 8.21 7.12 8.23
N ALA A 282 7.84 8.34 8.61
CA ALA A 282 8.52 9.06 9.68
C ALA A 282 8.56 8.24 10.98
N MET A 283 7.44 7.61 11.34
CA MET A 283 7.32 6.78 12.54
C MET A 283 8.20 5.53 12.48
N LEU A 284 8.25 4.83 11.34
CA LEU A 284 9.14 3.68 11.12
C LEU A 284 10.62 4.06 11.24
N HIS A 285 10.97 5.31 10.89
CA HIS A 285 12.30 5.88 11.09
C HIS A 285 12.52 6.50 12.48
N GLY A 286 11.59 6.28 13.42
CA GLY A 286 11.68 6.75 14.81
C GLY A 286 11.41 8.25 14.99
N ARG A 287 10.85 8.93 13.98
CA ARG A 287 10.53 10.36 14.02
C ARG A 287 9.07 10.58 14.41
N VAL A 288 8.85 11.63 15.19
CA VAL A 288 7.53 12.08 15.66
C VAL A 288 6.87 13.11 14.74
N ARG A 289 7.58 13.51 13.69
CA ARG A 289 7.21 14.60 12.78
C ARG A 289 7.59 14.21 11.35
N VAL A 290 6.67 14.49 10.43
CA VAL A 290 6.87 14.29 8.98
C VAL A 290 7.79 15.36 8.42
N GLU A 291 8.70 14.96 7.53
CA GLU A 291 9.60 15.83 6.80
C GLU A 291 9.30 15.78 5.30
N ALA A 292 9.76 16.78 4.55
CA ALA A 292 9.55 16.83 3.10
C ALA A 292 10.15 15.61 2.38
N GLU A 293 11.25 15.06 2.91
CA GLU A 293 11.89 13.86 2.37
C GLU A 293 10.98 12.62 2.43
N ASP A 294 10.12 12.52 3.44
CA ASP A 294 9.11 11.44 3.51
C ASP A 294 8.12 11.54 2.34
N ILE A 295 7.69 12.77 2.05
CA ILE A 295 6.76 13.05 0.95
C ILE A 295 7.43 12.76 -0.39
N ARG A 296 8.67 13.20 -0.59
CA ARG A 296 9.43 12.97 -1.83
C ARG A 296 9.66 11.47 -2.07
N ALA A 297 10.04 10.72 -1.02
CA ALA A 297 10.28 9.28 -1.11
C ALA A 297 9.03 8.48 -1.53
N LEU A 298 7.83 9.00 -1.24
CA LEU A 298 6.55 8.36 -1.52
C LEU A 298 5.80 8.98 -2.71
N ALA A 299 6.34 10.04 -3.33
CA ALA A 299 5.69 10.75 -4.42
C ALA A 299 5.40 9.85 -5.62
N HIS A 300 6.39 9.09 -6.08
CA HIS A 300 6.23 8.14 -7.18
C HIS A 300 5.15 7.08 -6.91
N PRO A 301 5.26 6.23 -5.87
CA PRO A 301 4.29 5.17 -5.64
C PRO A 301 2.90 5.70 -5.29
N VAL A 302 2.76 6.91 -4.74
CA VAL A 302 1.44 7.52 -4.51
C VAL A 302 0.85 8.12 -5.78
N MET A 303 1.64 8.81 -6.61
CA MET A 303 1.06 9.63 -7.68
C MET A 303 0.96 8.92 -9.04
N ARG A 304 1.80 7.93 -9.34
CA ARG A 304 1.93 7.37 -10.70
C ARG A 304 0.63 6.85 -11.30
N HIS A 305 -0.20 6.20 -10.50
CA HIS A 305 -1.50 5.65 -10.91
C HIS A 305 -2.66 6.65 -10.82
N ARG A 306 -2.36 7.88 -10.39
CA ARG A 306 -3.30 8.99 -10.28
C ARG A 306 -3.08 10.05 -11.37
N LEU A 307 -2.09 9.84 -12.23
CA LEU A 307 -1.81 10.67 -13.40
C LEU A 307 -2.20 9.90 -14.67
N ILE A 308 -2.92 10.57 -15.56
CA ILE A 308 -3.29 10.03 -16.87
C ILE A 308 -2.55 10.85 -17.92
N THR A 309 -1.60 10.23 -18.61
CA THR A 309 -0.89 10.81 -19.75
C THR A 309 -1.82 10.97 -20.95
N ASN A 310 -1.49 11.91 -21.83
CA ASN A 310 -2.19 12.08 -23.10
C ASN A 310 -1.40 11.44 -24.26
N PHE A 311 -2.00 11.41 -25.46
CA PHE A 311 -1.35 10.83 -26.65
C PHE A 311 -0.01 11.49 -27.02
N HIS A 312 0.19 12.76 -26.65
CA HIS A 312 1.45 13.45 -26.92
C HIS A 312 2.58 12.89 -26.06
N ALA A 313 2.32 12.71 -24.76
CA ALA A 313 3.24 12.06 -23.84
C ALA A 313 3.57 10.62 -24.28
N ASP A 314 2.55 9.86 -24.72
CA ASP A 314 2.76 8.49 -25.20
C ASP A 314 3.65 8.46 -26.46
N ALA A 315 3.46 9.40 -27.39
CA ALA A 315 4.27 9.51 -28.61
C ALA A 315 5.75 9.84 -28.31
N GLU A 316 6.01 10.59 -27.23
CA GLU A 316 7.35 10.95 -26.77
C GLU A 316 7.92 9.99 -25.72
N ASN A 317 7.21 8.91 -25.38
CA ASN A 317 7.56 7.97 -24.31
C ASN A 317 7.72 8.63 -22.92
N ILE A 318 6.98 9.70 -22.66
CA ILE A 318 6.93 10.39 -21.37
C ILE A 318 5.91 9.70 -20.47
N SER A 319 6.40 9.00 -19.45
CA SER A 319 5.56 8.31 -18.47
C SER A 319 5.13 9.20 -17.29
N SER A 320 4.13 8.77 -16.52
CA SER A 320 3.74 9.42 -15.26
C SER A 320 4.92 9.59 -14.29
N ASP A 321 5.85 8.62 -14.24
CA ASP A 321 7.04 8.71 -13.38
C ASP A 321 7.98 9.86 -13.82
N HIS A 322 8.19 10.08 -15.12
CA HIS A 322 8.97 11.23 -15.61
C HIS A 322 8.34 12.56 -15.17
N ILE A 323 7.01 12.65 -15.30
CA ILE A 323 6.26 13.86 -14.93
C ILE A 323 6.34 14.10 -13.41
N ILE A 324 6.26 13.05 -12.59
CA ILE A 324 6.41 13.16 -11.13
C ILE A 324 7.81 13.67 -10.76
N ALA A 325 8.86 13.14 -11.40
CA ALA A 325 10.22 13.61 -11.18
C ALA A 325 10.36 15.11 -11.50
N HIS A 326 9.81 15.55 -12.65
CA HIS A 326 9.82 16.96 -13.04
C HIS A 326 9.03 17.85 -12.05
N ILE A 327 7.91 17.37 -11.52
CA ILE A 327 7.14 18.09 -10.49
C ILE A 327 7.96 18.21 -9.19
N LEU A 328 8.66 17.15 -8.77
CA LEU A 328 9.50 17.18 -7.57
C LEU A 328 10.70 18.13 -7.68
N ASP A 329 11.21 18.34 -8.90
CA ASP A 329 12.28 19.29 -9.17
C ASP A 329 11.75 20.73 -9.31
N PHE A 330 10.53 20.87 -9.85
CA PHE A 330 9.86 22.17 -10.01
C PHE A 330 9.40 22.76 -8.68
N VAL A 331 8.92 21.94 -7.74
CA VAL A 331 8.43 22.39 -6.43
C VAL A 331 9.54 22.24 -5.39
N PRO A 332 10.13 23.34 -4.88
CA PRO A 332 11.18 23.24 -3.88
C PRO A 332 10.63 22.61 -2.59
N ALA A 333 11.38 21.66 -2.03
CA ALA A 333 11.04 21.12 -0.73
C ALA A 333 11.17 22.21 0.34
N PRO A 334 10.24 22.30 1.31
CA PRO A 334 10.36 23.27 2.38
C PRO A 334 11.63 23.02 3.21
N ASP A 335 12.33 24.09 3.57
CA ASP A 335 13.52 24.01 4.41
C ASP A 335 13.19 23.37 5.75
N ARG A 336 14.10 22.51 6.25
CA ARG A 336 14.02 21.99 7.61
C ARG A 336 14.07 23.21 8.55
N PRO A 337 13.06 23.46 9.41
CA PRO A 337 13.20 24.55 10.36
C PRO A 337 14.44 24.27 11.21
N ALA A 338 15.31 25.27 11.34
CA ALA A 338 16.50 25.17 12.16
C ALA A 338 16.08 24.65 13.54
N SER A 339 16.61 23.50 13.95
CA SER A 339 16.40 22.98 15.30
C SER A 339 16.71 24.11 16.26
N VAL A 340 15.73 24.49 17.09
CA VAL A 340 15.94 25.47 18.16
C VAL A 340 17.06 24.90 19.02
N ALA A 341 18.28 25.37 18.79
CA ALA A 341 19.43 25.03 19.59
C ALA A 341 19.04 25.38 21.03
N GLY A 342 19.02 24.36 21.89
CA GLY A 342 18.69 24.52 23.29
C GLY A 342 19.48 25.70 23.85
N GLY A 343 18.75 26.76 24.19
CA GLY A 343 19.29 27.89 24.91
C GLY A 343 19.81 27.39 26.24
N ARG A 344 21.13 27.16 26.31
CA ARG A 344 21.85 27.30 27.56
C ARG A 344 21.91 28.79 27.86
N GLY A 345 21.09 29.22 28.81
CA GLY A 345 21.20 30.48 29.52
C GLY A 345 20.99 30.19 31.00
#